data_AF-I2CRM6-F1
#
_entry.id   AF-I2CRM6-F1
#
_cell.length_a   1.000
_cell.length_b   1.000
_cell.length_c   1.000
_cell.angle_alpha   90.00
_cell.angle_beta   90.00
_cell.angle_gamma   90.00
#
_symmetry.space_group_name_H-M   'P 1'
#
loop_
_entity.id
_entity.type
_entity.pdbx_description
1 polymer ?
#
loop_
_entity_poly.entity_id
_entity_poly.type
_entity_poly.pdbx_seq_one_letter_code
_entity_poly.pdbx_strand_id
1 'polypeptide(L)'
;MEHFRKIMEVNYFGMIAVSKACLPLLKKRASRACDAPPRIVLVTSFAGLVPGQLSMGAYCASKHAAEAFGHALRSELECWGIREGA
;
A
#
# COMPACT_ATOMS: atom_id res chain seq x y z
N MET A 1 8.16 22.28 -4.15
CA MET A 1 8.43 21.01 -4.85
C MET A 1 9.18 19.98 -4.00
N GLU A 2 10.26 20.35 -3.30
CA GLU A 2 11.02 19.41 -2.46
C GLU A 2 10.16 18.72 -1.38
N HIS A 3 9.29 19.48 -0.72
CA HIS A 3 8.34 18.95 0.27
C HIS A 3 7.42 17.85 -0.31
N PHE A 4 6.87 18.06 -1.51
CA PHE A 4 6.06 17.07 -2.20
C PHE A 4 6.85 15.79 -2.50
N ARG A 5 8.09 15.93 -2.99
CA ARG A 5 8.97 14.79 -3.27
C ARG A 5 9.27 13.98 -2.01
N LYS A 6 9.65 14.64 -0.92
CA LYS A 6 9.94 13.97 0.36
C LYS A 6 8.75 13.18 0.90
N ILE A 7 7.55 13.77 0.87
CA ILE A 7 6.34 13.09 1.32
C ILE A 7 6.01 11.90 0.41
N MET A 8 6.11 12.05 -0.90
CA MET A 8 5.86 10.95 -1.85
C MET A 8 6.87 9.81 -1.68
N GLU A 9 8.14 10.15 -1.48
CA GLU A 9 9.22 9.17 -1.27
C GLU A 9 8.91 8.25 -0.09
N VAL A 10 8.49 8.83 1.04
CA VAL A 10 8.21 8.05 2.25
C VAL A 10 6.86 7.34 2.14
N ASN A 11 5.79 8.07 1.85
CA ASN A 11 4.43 7.56 2.00
C ASN A 11 3.97 6.64 0.86
N TYR A 12 4.57 6.78 -0.33
CA TYR A 12 4.18 6.02 -1.51
C TYR A 12 5.30 5.09 -1.97
N PHE A 13 6.46 5.63 -2.35
CA PHE A 13 7.55 4.80 -2.86
C PHE A 13 8.12 3.85 -1.80
N GLY A 14 8.27 4.31 -0.56
CA GLY A 14 8.66 3.48 0.57
C GLY A 14 7.67 2.32 0.82
N MET A 15 6.37 2.60 0.70
CA MET A 15 5.32 1.58 0.83
C MET A 15 5.41 0.52 -0.27
N ILE A 16 5.64 0.93 -1.52
CA ILE A 16 5.86 0.01 -2.64
C ILE A 16 7.11 -0.84 -2.40
N ALA A 17 8.21 -0.22 -1.98
CA ALA A 17 9.49 -0.90 -1.76
C ALA A 17 9.37 -2.00 -0.71
N VAL A 18 8.76 -1.70 0.44
CA VAL A 18 8.53 -2.70 1.51
C VAL A 18 7.58 -3.80 1.05
N SER A 19 6.48 -3.43 0.39
CA SER A 19 5.51 -4.41 -0.12
C SER A 19 6.19 -5.41 -1.05
N LYS A 20 6.95 -4.92 -2.04
CA LYS A 20 7.69 -5.74 -3.01
C LYS A 20 8.77 -6.59 -2.34
N ALA A 21 9.52 -6.05 -1.39
CA ALA A 21 10.55 -6.78 -0.66
C ALA A 21 9.96 -7.96 0.14
N CYS A 22 8.75 -7.82 0.66
CA CYS A 22 8.06 -8.86 1.42
C CYS A 22 7.34 -9.91 0.54
N LEU A 23 7.08 -9.63 -0.74
CA LEU A 23 6.32 -10.53 -1.62
C LEU A 23 6.84 -11.97 -1.69
N PRO A 24 8.16 -12.23 -1.81
CA PRO A 24 8.66 -13.61 -1.87
C PRO A 24 8.32 -14.43 -0.62
N LEU A 25 8.35 -13.79 0.56
CA LEU A 25 8.01 -14.43 1.83
C LEU A 25 6.52 -14.73 1.92
N LEU A 26 5.68 -13.80 1.47
CA LEU A 26 4.23 -13.96 1.45
C LEU A 26 3.81 -15.07 0.48
N LYS A 27 4.40 -15.12 -0.72
CA LYS A 27 4.14 -16.18 -1.71
C LYS A 27 4.58 -17.56 -1.20
N LYS A 28 5.74 -17.64 -0.53
CA LYS A 28 6.21 -18.88 0.11
C LYS A 28 5.31 -19.33 1.27
N ARG A 29 4.69 -18.40 1.99
CA ARG A 29 3.69 -18.72 3.02
C ARG A 29 2.37 -19.17 2.40
N ALA A 30 1.93 -18.52 1.31
CA ALA A 30 0.70 -18.85 0.60
C ALA A 30 0.72 -20.26 -0.01
N SER A 31 1.89 -20.75 -0.44
CA SER A 31 2.03 -22.10 -1.00
C SER A 31 1.98 -23.22 0.04
N ARG A 32 1.91 -22.90 1.34
CA ARG A 32 1.82 -23.88 2.43
C ARG A 32 0.39 -23.93 2.96
N ALA A 33 -0.09 -25.13 3.28
CA ALA A 33 -1.31 -25.27 4.07
C ALA A 33 -1.10 -24.58 5.42
N CYS A 34 -1.91 -23.54 5.69
CA CYS A 34 -1.86 -22.77 6.91
C CYS A 34 -3.26 -22.32 7.29
N ASP A 35 -3.57 -22.30 8.57
CA ASP A 35 -4.89 -21.91 9.10
C ASP A 35 -5.29 -20.47 8.77
N ALA A 36 -4.32 -19.62 8.43
CA ALA A 36 -4.55 -18.24 8.02
C ALA A 36 -3.75 -17.87 6.76
N PRO A 37 -4.38 -17.26 5.75
CA PRO A 37 -3.67 -16.79 4.56
C PRO A 37 -2.74 -15.62 4.91
N PRO A 38 -1.59 -15.48 4.22
CA PRO A 38 -0.74 -14.30 4.34
C PRO A 38 -1.50 -13.02 3.94
N ARG A 39 -1.19 -11.91 4.60
CA ARG A 39 -1.84 -10.62 4.37
C ARG A 39 -0.85 -9.46 4.29
N ILE A 40 -1.23 -8.44 3.51
CA ILE A 40 -0.61 -7.11 3.51
C ILE A 40 -1.66 -6.11 3.97
N VAL A 41 -1.31 -5.19 4.86
CA VAL A 41 -2.19 -4.10 5.30
C VAL A 41 -1.48 -2.80 5.01
N LEU A 42 -2.05 -1.99 4.13
CA LEU A 42 -1.51 -0.68 3.80
C LEU A 42 -2.16 0.37 4.68
N VAL A 43 -1.35 1.16 5.39
CA VAL A 43 -1.86 2.22 6.27
C VAL A 43 -2.01 3.51 5.49
N THR A 44 -3.24 3.77 5.05
CA THR A 44 -3.62 4.97 4.31
C THR A 44 -4.26 6.01 5.24
N SER A 45 -5.20 6.81 4.75
CA SER A 45 -5.88 7.87 5.50
C SER A 45 -7.16 8.26 4.77
N PHE A 46 -8.15 8.82 5.48
CA PHE A 46 -9.30 9.48 4.85
C PHE A 46 -8.88 10.57 3.85
N ALA A 47 -7.73 11.21 4.09
CA ALA A 47 -7.09 12.15 3.16
C ALA A 47 -6.64 11.52 1.82
N GLY A 48 -6.67 10.19 1.71
CA GLY A 48 -6.44 9.42 0.48
C GLY A 48 -7.69 9.21 -0.36
N LEU A 49 -8.87 9.58 0.13
CA LEU A 49 -10.15 9.50 -0.58
C LEU A 49 -10.74 10.88 -0.83
N VAL A 50 -10.61 11.77 0.16
CA VAL A 50 -11.13 13.14 0.07
C VAL A 50 -10.02 14.10 0.52
N PRO A 51 -9.66 15.12 -0.27
CA PRO A 51 -8.63 16.07 0.13
C PRO A 51 -9.08 16.84 1.38
N GLY A 52 -8.23 16.82 2.42
CA GLY A 52 -8.42 17.62 3.63
C GLY A 52 -8.23 19.13 3.40
N GLN A 53 -8.42 19.92 4.47
CA GLN A 53 -8.32 21.39 4.43
C GLN A 53 -6.90 21.91 4.11
N LEU A 54 -6.79 23.24 3.94
CA LEU A 54 -5.61 24.00 3.48
C LEU A 54 -4.24 23.42 3.91
N SER A 55 -3.27 23.46 3.01
CA SER A 55 -1.86 23.04 3.21
C SER A 55 -1.58 21.53 3.20
N MET A 56 -2.57 20.66 3.00
CA MET A 56 -2.37 19.20 2.99
C MET A 56 -2.10 18.58 1.61
N GLY A 57 -1.92 19.38 0.56
CA GLY A 57 -1.87 18.91 -0.83
C GLY A 57 -0.84 17.79 -1.09
N ALA A 58 0.37 17.91 -0.53
CA ALA A 58 1.41 16.89 -0.68
C ALA A 58 1.04 15.56 0.00
N TYR A 59 0.48 15.65 1.21
CA TYR A 59 0.06 14.49 1.99
C TYR A 59 -1.13 13.80 1.34
N CYS A 60 -2.19 14.55 0.99
CA CYS A 60 -3.37 14.04 0.29
C CYS A 60 -2.98 13.33 -1.01
N ALA A 61 -2.12 13.94 -1.83
CA ALA A 61 -1.64 13.32 -3.06
C ALA A 61 -0.93 11.98 -2.79
N SER A 62 -0.05 11.92 -1.79
CA SER A 62 0.66 10.68 -1.44
C SER A 62 -0.28 9.58 -0.93
N LYS A 63 -1.34 9.94 -0.19
CA LYS A 63 -2.31 8.98 0.34
C LYS A 63 -3.30 8.50 -0.73
N HIS A 64 -3.69 9.36 -1.68
CA HIS A 64 -4.48 8.94 -2.84
C HIS A 64 -3.68 7.96 -3.71
N ALA A 65 -2.39 8.24 -3.92
CA ALA A 65 -1.50 7.30 -4.64
C ALA A 65 -1.38 5.96 -3.89
N ALA A 66 -1.27 5.98 -2.57
CA ALA A 66 -1.21 4.77 -1.74
C ALA A 66 -2.50 3.93 -1.79
N GLU A 67 -3.69 4.56 -1.74
CA GLU A 67 -4.99 3.88 -1.92
C GLU A 67 -5.09 3.20 -3.29
N ALA A 68 -4.78 3.94 -4.36
CA ALA A 68 -4.78 3.40 -5.72
C ALA A 68 -3.81 2.20 -5.86
N PHE A 69 -2.64 2.28 -5.21
CA PHE A 69 -1.70 1.17 -5.18
C PHE A 69 -2.25 -0.04 -4.41
N GLY A 70 -2.92 0.14 -3.28
CA GLY A 70 -3.55 -0.97 -2.55
C GLY A 70 -4.57 -1.71 -3.41
N HIS A 71 -5.49 -0.98 -4.05
CA HIS A 71 -6.47 -1.57 -4.96
C HIS A 71 -5.83 -2.38 -6.10
N ALA A 72 -4.77 -1.86 -6.71
CA ALA A 72 -4.03 -2.58 -7.75
C ALA A 72 -3.34 -3.82 -7.16
N LEU A 73 -2.64 -3.67 -6.04
CA LEU A 73 -1.89 -4.73 -5.38
C LEU A 73 -2.79 -5.89 -4.97
N ARG A 74 -4.00 -5.62 -4.47
CA ARG A 74 -4.99 -6.66 -4.17
C ARG A 74 -5.27 -7.53 -5.39
N SER A 75 -5.56 -6.90 -6.52
CA SER A 75 -5.85 -7.59 -7.78
C SER A 75 -4.64 -8.41 -8.27
N GLU A 76 -3.43 -7.86 -8.15
CA GLU A 76 -2.20 -8.56 -8.51
C GLU A 76 -1.93 -9.81 -7.64
N LEU A 77 -2.35 -9.77 -6.37
CA LEU A 77 -2.05 -10.80 -5.37
C LEU A 77 -3.14 -11.85 -5.20
N GLU A 78 -4.35 -11.62 -5.75
CA GLU A 78 -5.47 -12.56 -5.68
C GLU A 78 -5.13 -13.95 -6.20
N CYS A 79 -4.36 -14.06 -7.30
CA CYS A 79 -3.96 -15.35 -7.86
C CYS A 79 -3.04 -16.17 -6.94
N TRP A 80 -2.43 -15.54 -5.93
CA TRP A 80 -1.59 -16.20 -4.93
C TRP A 80 -2.35 -16.45 -3.62
N GLY A 81 -3.63 -16.09 -3.52
CA GLY A 81 -4.40 -16.19 -2.27
C GLY A 81 -3.91 -15.28 -1.15
N ILE A 82 -3.05 -14.30 -1.45
CA ILE A 82 -2.59 -13.29 -0.49
C ILE A 82 -3.66 -12.19 -0.43
N ARG A 83 -4.18 -11.91 0.76
CA ARG A 83 -5.25 -10.90 0.92
C ARG A 83 -4.68 -9.55 1.33
N GLU A 84 -5.20 -8.48 0.76
CA GLU A 84 -5.05 -7.17 1.36
C GLU A 84 -6.05 -7.03 2.53
N GLY A 85 -5.60 -6.56 3.68
CA GLY A 85 -6.47 -6.20 4.79
C GLY A 85 -6.80 -4.71 4.73
N ALA A 86 -8.08 -4.42 4.54
CA ALA A 86 -8.68 -3.13 4.85
C ALA A 86 -9.40 -3.25 6.19
#